data_AF-A0A850PFS5-F1
#
_entry.id   AF-A0A850PFS5-F1
#
_cell.length_a   1.000
_cell.length_b   1.000
_cell.length_c   1.000
_cell.angle_alpha   90.00
_cell.angle_beta   90.00
_cell.angle_gamma   90.00
#
_symmetry.space_group_name_H-M   'P 1'
#
loop_
_entity.id
_entity.type
_entity.pdbx_description
1 polymer ?
#
loop_
_entity_poly.entity_id
_entity_poly.type
_entity_poly.pdbx_seq_one_letter_code
_entity_poly.pdbx_strand_id
1 'polypeptide(L)'
;MTMEAFDLSLADPAPPPGLPDHLLALWHDARGDWQTAHALVEEGLTPPACHVHAYLHRREGDMSNARYWYRRAGEVAADGPGETEYRALLARYLRPNQGDRGALPQS
;
A
#
# COMPACT_ATOMS: atom_id res chain seq x y z
N MET A 1 3.44 -7.72 9.70
CA MET A 1 3.51 -8.90 8.81
C MET A 1 4.75 -8.75 7.94
N THR A 2 5.47 -9.82 7.58
CA THR A 2 6.61 -9.72 6.65
C THR A 2 6.11 -9.68 5.20
N MET A 3 6.95 -9.21 4.27
CA MET A 3 6.63 -9.26 2.83
C MET A 3 6.44 -10.69 2.34
N GLU A 4 7.27 -11.63 2.80
CA GLU A 4 7.10 -13.05 2.49
C GLU A 4 5.75 -13.60 2.98
N ALA A 5 5.32 -13.24 4.19
CA ALA A 5 4.00 -13.63 4.69
C ALA A 5 2.86 -12.97 3.90
N PHE A 6 3.04 -11.72 3.43
CA PHE A 6 2.10 -11.08 2.51
C PHE A 6 1.98 -11.87 1.21
N ASP A 7 3.12 -12.19 0.58
CA ASP A 7 3.17 -12.87 -0.72
C ASP A 7 2.56 -14.28 -0.62
N LEU A 8 2.84 -15.02 0.45
CA LEU A 8 2.24 -16.34 0.69
C LEU A 8 0.71 -16.26 0.84
N SER A 9 0.19 -15.20 1.48
CA SER A 9 -1.26 -15.01 1.65
C SER A 9 -2.01 -14.77 0.35
N LEU A 10 -1.32 -14.46 -0.75
CA LEU A 10 -1.96 -14.28 -2.05
C LEU A 10 -2.55 -15.59 -2.59
N ALA A 11 -2.13 -16.75 -2.07
CA ALA A 11 -2.71 -18.06 -2.41
C ALA A 11 -4.01 -18.37 -1.64
N ASP A 12 -4.29 -17.64 -0.56
CA ASP A 12 -5.47 -17.87 0.27
C ASP A 12 -6.74 -17.28 -0.37
N PRO A 13 -7.94 -17.81 -0.02
CA PRO A 13 -9.20 -17.27 -0.52
C PRO A 13 -9.56 -15.92 0.09
N ALA A 14 -8.92 -15.54 1.21
CA ALA A 14 -9.20 -14.31 1.94
C ALA A 14 -7.88 -13.63 2.37
N PRO A 15 -7.87 -12.29 2.49
CA PRO A 15 -6.71 -11.55 2.95
C PRO A 15 -6.39 -11.83 4.43
N PRO A 16 -5.14 -11.60 4.87
CA PRO A 16 -4.80 -11.61 6.28
C PRO A 16 -5.72 -10.67 7.09
N PRO A 17 -6.26 -11.11 8.24
CA PRO A 17 -7.13 -10.27 9.04
C PRO A 17 -6.38 -9.06 9.61
N GLY A 18 -7.06 -7.93 9.71
CA GLY A 18 -6.51 -6.71 10.31
C GLY A 18 -5.57 -5.91 9.41
N LEU A 19 -5.49 -6.20 8.10
CA LEU A 19 -4.82 -5.31 7.17
C LEU A 19 -5.58 -3.98 7.07
N PRO A 20 -4.89 -2.83 7.14
CA PRO A 20 -5.50 -1.55 6.82
C PRO A 20 -5.82 -1.46 5.32
N ASP A 21 -6.79 -0.63 4.95
CA ASP A 21 -7.37 -0.56 3.60
C ASP A 21 -6.32 -0.41 2.48
N HIS A 22 -5.26 0.38 2.69
CA HIS A 22 -4.20 0.55 1.70
C HIS A 22 -3.37 -0.73 1.46
N LEU A 23 -3.15 -1.56 2.48
CA LEU A 23 -2.47 -2.86 2.31
C LEU A 23 -3.44 -3.91 1.76
N LEU A 24 -4.71 -3.84 2.13
CA LEU A 24 -5.76 -4.70 1.57
C LEU A 24 -5.95 -4.42 0.07
N ALA A 25 -5.91 -3.15 -0.34
CA ALA A 25 -5.96 -2.75 -1.74
C ALA A 25 -4.79 -3.34 -2.56
N LEU A 26 -3.57 -3.28 -2.03
CA LEU A 26 -2.41 -3.91 -2.67
C LEU A 26 -2.58 -5.44 -2.79
N TRP A 27 -3.23 -6.09 -1.82
CA TRP A 27 -3.50 -7.53 -1.86
C TRP A 27 -4.48 -7.90 -2.97
N HIS A 28 -5.55 -7.12 -3.15
CA HIS A 28 -6.50 -7.31 -4.26
C HIS A 28 -5.86 -6.99 -5.63
N ASP A 29 -5.07 -5.92 -5.72
CA ASP A 29 -4.36 -5.52 -6.96
C ASP A 29 -3.39 -6.61 -7.43
N ALA A 30 -2.65 -7.24 -6.51
CA ALA A 30 -1.75 -8.34 -6.79
C ALA A 30 -2.45 -9.60 -7.33
N ARG A 31 -3.73 -9.77 -7.01
CA ARG A 31 -4.60 -10.86 -7.49
C ARG A 31 -5.36 -10.49 -8.77
N GLY A 32 -5.10 -9.31 -9.33
CA GLY A 32 -5.76 -8.83 -10.54
C GLY A 32 -7.16 -8.26 -10.30
N ASP A 33 -7.57 -8.07 -9.05
CA ASP A 33 -8.86 -7.47 -8.68
C ASP A 33 -8.69 -5.97 -8.43
N TRP A 34 -8.41 -5.25 -9.51
CA TRP A 34 -8.18 -3.80 -9.46
C TRP A 34 -9.40 -3.03 -8.97
N GLN A 35 -10.61 -3.48 -9.31
CA GLN A 35 -11.86 -2.81 -8.90
C GLN A 35 -12.02 -2.81 -7.39
N THR A 36 -11.82 -3.95 -6.73
CA THR A 36 -11.86 -4.01 -5.26
C THR A 36 -10.70 -3.22 -4.66
N ALA A 37 -9.51 -3.30 -5.25
CA ALA A 37 -8.35 -2.53 -4.79
C ALA A 37 -8.62 -1.02 -4.80
N HIS A 38 -9.19 -0.51 -5.89
CA HIS A 38 -9.50 0.91 -6.06
C HIS A 38 -10.59 1.37 -5.09
N ALA A 39 -11.69 0.61 -4.97
CA ALA A 39 -12.80 0.94 -4.06
C ALA A 39 -12.34 1.08 -2.59
N LEU A 40 -11.39 0.25 -2.15
CA LEU A 40 -10.86 0.29 -0.78
C LEU A 40 -10.11 1.59 -0.45
N VAL A 41 -9.56 2.29 -1.45
CA VAL A 41 -8.80 3.53 -1.26
C VAL A 41 -9.49 4.75 -1.88
N GLU A 42 -10.68 4.58 -2.44
CA GLU A 42 -11.44 5.64 -3.11
C GLU A 42 -11.78 6.79 -2.15
N GLU A 43 -12.35 6.44 -0.99
CA GLU A 43 -12.72 7.42 0.06
C GLU A 43 -11.55 7.73 1.02
N GLY A 44 -10.47 6.95 0.96
CA GLY A 44 -9.34 7.04 1.86
C GLY A 44 -8.47 8.27 1.61
N LEU A 45 -8.57 9.28 2.47
CA LEU A 45 -7.77 10.52 2.39
C LEU A 45 -6.47 10.50 3.22
N THR A 46 -6.13 9.36 3.82
CA THR A 46 -4.86 9.23 4.56
C THR A 46 -3.68 9.20 3.58
N PRO A 47 -2.47 9.66 3.97
CA PRO A 47 -1.31 9.61 3.08
C PRO A 47 -1.01 8.21 2.50
N PRO A 48 -1.11 7.09 3.27
CA PRO A 48 -0.95 5.75 2.70
C PRO A 48 -2.04 5.37 1.68
N ALA A 49 -3.30 5.69 1.95
CA ALA A 49 -4.40 5.42 1.01
C ALA A 49 -4.24 6.22 -0.28
N CYS A 50 -3.96 7.53 -0.19
CA CYS A 50 -3.66 8.37 -1.35
C CYS A 50 -2.47 7.84 -2.17
N HIS A 51 -1.43 7.31 -1.51
CA HIS A 51 -0.25 6.79 -2.22
C HIS A 51 -0.59 5.52 -3.02
N VAL A 52 -1.33 4.58 -2.41
CA VAL A 52 -1.79 3.37 -3.10
C VAL A 52 -2.77 3.73 -4.22
N HIS A 53 -3.68 4.68 -4.00
CA HIS A 53 -4.61 5.18 -5.02
C HIS A 53 -3.84 5.76 -6.23
N ALA A 54 -2.78 6.52 -5.99
CA ALA A 54 -1.91 7.05 -7.04
C ALA A 54 -1.26 5.93 -7.87
N TYR A 55 -0.73 4.91 -7.21
CA TYR A 55 -0.13 3.73 -7.85
C TYR A 55 -1.16 2.96 -8.69
N LEU A 56 -2.39 2.76 -8.20
CA LEU A 56 -3.45 2.06 -8.94
C LEU A 56 -3.82 2.77 -10.25
N HIS A 57 -3.96 4.11 -10.22
CA HIS A 57 -4.20 4.90 -11.43
C HIS A 57 -3.00 4.86 -12.40
N ARG A 58 -1.78 4.88 -11.86
CA ARG A 58 -0.57 4.74 -12.68
C ARG A 58 -0.53 3.38 -13.38
N ARG A 59 -0.94 2.31 -12.71
CA ARG A 59 -0.96 0.93 -13.22
C ARG A 59 -1.94 0.75 -14.38
N GLU A 60 -3.11 1.39 -14.34
CA GLU A 60 -4.10 1.37 -15.44
C GLU A 60 -3.79 2.36 -16.58
N GLY A 61 -2.88 3.31 -16.36
CA GLY A 61 -2.45 4.28 -17.37
C GLY A 61 -3.04 5.68 -17.21
N ASP A 62 -3.85 5.95 -16.19
CA ASP A 62 -4.36 7.29 -15.88
C ASP A 62 -3.31 8.13 -15.13
N MET A 63 -2.33 8.61 -15.88
CA MET A 63 -1.22 9.38 -15.34
C MET A 63 -1.67 10.74 -14.77
N SER A 64 -2.81 11.29 -15.21
CA SER A 64 -3.32 12.56 -14.71
C SER A 64 -3.89 12.42 -13.31
N ASN A 65 -4.73 11.40 -13.08
CA ASN A 65 -5.23 11.11 -11.74
C ASN A 65 -4.13 10.58 -10.82
N ALA A 66 -3.22 9.74 -11.32
CA ALA A 66 -2.06 9.30 -10.54
C ALA A 66 -1.29 10.49 -9.96
N ARG A 67 -0.95 11.50 -10.77
CA ARG A 67 -0.26 12.72 -10.31
C ARG A 67 -1.04 13.49 -9.26
N TYR A 68 -2.36 13.57 -9.38
CA TYR A 68 -3.21 14.22 -8.38
C TYR A 68 -3.09 13.52 -7.02
N TRP A 69 -3.18 12.20 -7.01
CA TRP A 69 -3.12 11.41 -5.78
C TRP A 69 -1.72 11.35 -5.17
N TYR A 70 -0.64 11.28 -5.97
CA TYR A 70 0.73 11.42 -5.47
C TYR A 70 0.93 12.74 -4.72
N ARG A 71 0.43 13.85 -5.28
CA ARG A 71 0.48 15.15 -4.61
C ARG A 71 -0.30 15.15 -3.29
N ARG A 72 -1.45 14.49 -3.23
CA ARG A 72 -2.23 14.34 -1.99
C ARG A 72 -1.53 13.47 -0.95
N ALA A 73 -0.79 12.45 -1.40
CA ALA A 73 0.01 11.60 -0.53
C ALA A 73 1.29 12.31 -0.02
N GLY A 74 1.74 13.38 -0.69
CA GLY A 74 3.04 13.99 -0.44
C GLY A 74 4.20 13.12 -0.95
N GLU A 75 3.93 12.26 -1.93
CA GLU A 75 4.87 11.27 -2.46
C GLU A 75 5.08 11.50 -3.97
N VAL A 76 6.04 10.78 -4.54
CA VAL A 76 6.31 10.75 -5.98
C VAL A 76 6.26 9.31 -6.47
N ALA A 77 5.92 9.12 -7.74
CA ALA A 77 5.99 7.80 -8.35
C ALA A 77 7.41 7.25 -8.28
N ALA A 78 7.54 5.95 -8.03
CA ALA A 78 8.84 5.28 -8.12
C ALA A 78 9.33 5.26 -9.58
N ASP A 79 10.66 5.35 -9.74
CA ASP A 79 11.28 5.17 -11.04
C ASP A 79 11.14 3.71 -11.53
N GLY A 80 10.83 3.54 -12.81
CA GLY A 80 10.75 2.24 -13.46
C GLY A 80 9.37 1.59 -13.46
N PRO A 81 9.27 0.25 -13.61
CA PRO A 81 7.99 -0.45 -13.76
C PRO A 81 7.05 -0.34 -12.55
N GLY A 82 5.75 -0.57 -12.76
CA GLY A 82 4.75 -0.60 -11.68
C GLY A 82 5.08 -1.63 -10.58
N GLU A 83 5.65 -2.77 -10.94
CA GLU A 83 6.09 -3.79 -9.98
C GLU A 83 7.13 -3.27 -8.97
N THR A 84 8.04 -2.39 -9.41
CA THR A 84 9.02 -1.76 -8.52
C THR A 84 8.32 -0.90 -7.46
N GLU A 85 7.32 -0.14 -7.89
CA GLU A 85 6.54 0.70 -7.00
C GLU A 85 5.68 -0.11 -6.03
N TYR A 86 5.01 -1.14 -6.53
CA TYR A 86 4.25 -2.10 -5.71
C TYR A 86 5.10 -2.63 -4.55
N ARG A 87 6.32 -3.10 -4.84
CA ARG A 87 7.25 -3.60 -3.82
C ARG A 87 7.70 -2.50 -2.85
N ALA A 88 7.92 -1.28 -3.34
CA ALA A 88 8.26 -0.15 -2.48
C ALA A 88 7.12 0.21 -1.52
N LEU A 89 5.86 0.16 -1.97
CA LEU A 89 4.68 0.38 -1.14
C LEU A 89 4.56 -0.70 -0.06
N LEU A 90 4.70 -1.98 -0.42
CA LEU A 90 4.70 -3.08 0.55
C LEU A 90 5.82 -2.91 1.58
N ALA A 91 7.05 -2.67 1.15
CA ALA A 91 8.19 -2.48 2.05
C ALA A 91 7.97 -1.28 2.99
N ARG A 92 7.32 -0.22 2.51
CA ARG A 92 7.04 0.97 3.29
C ARG A 92 5.96 0.77 4.34
N TYR A 93 4.88 0.06 4.00
CA TYR A 93 3.68 0.00 4.83
C TYR A 93 3.53 -1.29 5.62
N LEU A 94 4.23 -2.38 5.26
CA LEU A 94 4.27 -3.61 6.05
C LEU A 94 5.18 -3.55 7.28
N ARG A 95 5.70 -2.35 7.64
CA ARG A 95 6.77 -2.19 8.64
C ARG A 95 6.59 -3.11 9.85
N PRO A 96 7.60 -3.94 10.18
CA PRO A 96 7.62 -4.62 11.46
C PRO A 96 7.71 -3.54 12.55
N ASN A 97 6.90 -3.69 13.60
CA ASN A 97 6.81 -2.82 14.76
C ASN A 97 8.20 -2.25 15.16
N GLN A 98 8.47 -0.98 14.88
CA GLN A 98 9.69 -0.32 15.37
C GLN A 98 9.41 0.33 16.73
N GLY A 99 9.54 -0.45 17.80
CA GLY A 99 9.69 -0.03 19.21
C GLY A 99 8.57 0.83 19.81
N ASP A 100 7.88 0.43 20.87
CA ASP A 100 8.52 0.18 22.17
C ASP A 100 9.88 0.89 22.28
N ARG A 101 9.85 2.23 22.25
CA ARG A 101 10.95 3.02 22.81
C ARG A 101 10.83 2.87 24.32
N GLY A 102 11.74 2.08 24.88
CA GLY A 102 11.86 1.88 26.31
C GLY A 102 11.67 3.18 27.07
N ALA A 103 10.71 3.15 27.99
CA ALA A 103 10.75 4.00 29.15
C ALA A 103 12.09 3.73 29.86
N LEU A 104 13.04 4.66 29.73
CA LEU A 104 14.14 4.75 30.68
C LEU A 104 13.52 5.24 32.01
N PRO A 105 13.65 4.50 33.13
CA PRO A 105 13.39 5.11 34.42
C PRO A 105 14.45 6.19 34.65
N GLN A 106 14.02 7.43 34.86
CA GLN A 106 14.91 8.48 35.33
C GLN A 106 15.37 8.08 36.74
N SER A 107 16.70 8.01 36.91
CA SER A 107 17.36 7.96 38.22
C SER A 107 17.54 9.37 38.76
#